data_AF-A0A0C3B4D1-F1
#
_entry.id   AF-A0A0C3B4D1-F1
#
_cell.length_a   1.000
_cell.length_b   1.000
_cell.length_c   1.000
_cell.angle_alpha   90.00
_cell.angle_beta   90.00
_cell.angle_gamma   90.00
#
_symmetry.space_group_name_H-M   'P 1'
#
loop_
_entity.id
_entity.type
_entity.pdbx_description
1 polymer ?
#
loop_
_entity_poly.entity_id
_entity_poly.type
_entity_poly.pdbx_seq_one_letter_code
_entity_poly.pdbx_strand_id
1 'polypeptide(L)'
;MSQNIKDDKLTWNPREQPPQLEPVAGINTTAELIPGMVKESSGWDVYNNEAKKVDTELVNDWRASLNSLLLFAAIFAAVLTAFIIESKKMLEQDPNAVMMDVMIRFTNNAANGTHIPYIPSDFEAPLHAVTVNCLFFASLSTSLVAALASVVALQWVADYDAAITRGGSSPEDRAKRRQFRYTGVISWKMGEIIAALPLLLYFSVILFFAGLILWMRILHYTVGLVVAGGAGLAGLFYVPMDLLLRSSHLTLVVSLCGRSASPNNLSMAEQVAPRPSSCP
;
A
#
# COMPACT_ATOMS: atom_id res chain seq x y z
N MET A 1 73.10 39.51 43.92
CA MET A 1 74.14 38.90 43.07
C MET A 1 73.56 37.59 42.56
N SER A 2 72.59 37.61 41.63
CA SER A 2 72.66 37.79 40.16
C SER A 2 73.45 36.69 39.44
N GLN A 3 72.81 36.18 38.37
CA GLN A 3 73.24 35.24 37.31
C GLN A 3 72.76 33.78 37.45
N ASN A 4 72.23 33.09 36.44
CA ASN A 4 71.82 33.50 35.09
C ASN A 4 70.90 32.42 34.52
N ILE A 5 69.80 32.84 33.90
CA ILE A 5 68.97 32.03 33.00
C ILE A 5 69.78 31.81 31.72
N LYS A 6 69.85 30.58 31.23
CA LYS A 6 70.16 30.30 29.83
C LYS A 6 69.14 29.34 29.27
N ASP A 7 68.27 29.93 28.45
CA ASP A 7 67.32 29.27 27.57
C ASP A 7 68.10 28.42 26.54
N ASP A 8 68.13 27.10 26.75
CA ASP A 8 68.52 26.20 25.67
C ASP A 8 67.33 26.07 24.72
N LYS A 9 67.41 26.89 23.66
CA LYS A 9 66.53 26.85 22.51
C LYS A 9 66.52 25.43 21.93
N LEU A 10 65.36 24.78 21.96
CA LEU A 10 65.04 23.65 21.10
C LEU A 10 65.21 24.09 19.63
N THR A 11 66.37 23.85 19.06
CA THR A 11 66.57 23.88 17.61
C THR A 11 66.04 22.57 17.06
N TRP A 12 64.79 22.56 16.59
CA TRP A 12 64.23 21.43 15.86
C TRP A 12 65.00 21.27 14.54
N ASN A 13 65.81 20.20 14.41
CA ASN A 13 66.54 19.86 13.20
C ASN A 13 65.66 18.95 12.31
N PRO A 14 65.17 19.40 11.14
CA PRO A 14 64.21 18.64 10.32
C PRO A 14 64.76 17.39 9.63
N ARG A 15 66.04 17.05 9.82
CA ARG A 15 66.76 16.05 9.00
C ARG A 15 67.26 14.82 9.77
N GLU A 16 66.85 14.64 11.03
CA GLU A 16 67.08 13.37 11.73
C GLU A 16 65.85 12.48 11.65
N GLN A 17 66.02 11.32 11.05
CA GLN A 17 65.00 10.28 10.98
C GLN A 17 64.87 9.63 12.37
N PRO A 18 63.65 9.49 12.92
CA PRO A 18 63.48 8.83 14.22
C PRO A 18 63.96 7.37 14.14
N PRO A 19 64.55 6.83 15.21
CA PRO A 19 65.07 5.46 15.23
C PRO A 19 63.96 4.47 14.87
N GLN A 20 64.23 3.62 13.87
CA GLN A 20 63.37 2.53 13.46
C GLN A 20 63.34 1.49 14.59
N LEU A 21 62.18 1.29 15.22
CA LEU A 21 61.94 0.19 16.13
C LEU A 21 61.81 -1.09 15.30
N GLU A 22 62.80 -1.99 15.40
CA GLU A 22 62.70 -3.32 14.82
C GLU A 22 61.49 -4.09 15.41
N PRO A 23 60.76 -4.89 14.60
CA PRO A 23 59.64 -5.66 15.11
C PRO A 23 60.19 -6.78 16.01
N VAL A 24 59.85 -6.73 17.30
CA VAL A 24 60.06 -7.86 18.20
C VAL A 24 59.25 -9.04 17.69
N ALA A 25 59.95 -10.07 17.21
CA ALA A 25 59.37 -11.33 16.80
C ALA A 25 58.70 -12.02 17.98
N GLY A 26 57.44 -12.42 17.79
CA GLY A 26 56.81 -13.48 18.58
C GLY A 26 55.96 -13.05 19.78
N ILE A 27 54.83 -12.40 19.52
CA ILE A 27 53.57 -12.80 20.15
C ILE A 27 52.54 -12.88 19.02
N ASN A 28 52.42 -14.08 18.45
CA ASN A 28 51.26 -14.40 17.63
C ASN A 28 50.06 -14.42 18.56
N THR A 29 49.42 -13.27 18.74
CA THR A 29 48.02 -13.23 19.16
C THR A 29 47.19 -13.63 17.94
N THR A 30 47.39 -14.85 17.45
CA THR A 30 46.30 -15.63 16.89
C THR A 30 45.34 -15.80 18.06
N ALA A 31 44.40 -14.87 18.19
CA ALA A 31 43.10 -15.21 18.74
C ALA A 31 42.57 -16.30 17.82
N GLU A 32 42.97 -17.52 18.15
CA GLU A 32 42.45 -18.76 17.62
C GLU A 32 40.95 -18.66 17.86
N LEU A 33 40.21 -18.34 16.80
CA LEU A 33 38.77 -18.27 16.81
C LEU A 33 38.32 -19.71 17.08
N ILE A 34 38.10 -20.04 18.36
CA ILE A 34 37.52 -21.31 18.78
C ILE A 34 36.25 -21.51 17.93
N PRO A 35 36.19 -22.53 17.04
CA PRO A 35 35.04 -22.74 16.19
C PRO A 35 33.92 -23.31 17.07
N GLY A 36 33.07 -22.41 17.58
CA GLY A 36 31.99 -22.77 18.49
C GLY A 36 31.65 -21.74 19.56
N MET A 37 32.35 -20.60 19.67
CA MET A 37 31.83 -19.51 20.50
C MET A 37 30.61 -18.90 19.81
N VAL A 38 29.43 -19.24 20.33
CA VAL A 38 28.21 -18.44 20.15
C VAL A 38 28.63 -17.01 20.45
N LYS A 39 28.67 -16.14 19.43
CA LYS A 39 28.82 -14.71 19.64
C LYS A 39 27.74 -14.35 20.64
N GLU A 40 28.10 -13.97 21.87
CA GLU A 40 27.14 -13.47 22.84
C GLU A 40 26.50 -12.25 22.18
N SER A 41 25.33 -12.47 21.59
CA SER A 41 24.58 -11.43 20.95
C SER A 41 24.10 -10.56 22.09
N SER A 42 24.47 -9.28 22.06
CA SER A 42 23.89 -8.32 23.00
C SER A 42 22.37 -8.45 22.89
N GLY A 43 21.62 -8.27 23.99
CA GLY A 43 20.15 -8.34 23.93
C GLY A 43 19.55 -7.47 22.81
N TRP A 44 20.24 -6.38 22.47
CA TRP A 44 19.94 -5.52 21.31
C TRP A 44 20.16 -6.19 19.95
N ASP A 45 21.17 -7.03 19.79
CA ASP A 45 21.40 -7.79 18.55
C ASP A 45 20.32 -8.84 18.34
N VAL A 46 19.91 -9.55 19.42
CA VAL A 46 18.78 -10.48 19.38
C VAL A 46 17.50 -9.75 18.99
N TYR A 47 17.20 -8.63 19.66
CA TYR A 47 16.04 -7.79 19.35
C TYR A 47 16.03 -7.32 17.89
N ASN A 48 17.15 -6.75 17.42
CA ASN A 48 17.24 -6.25 16.05
C ASN A 48 17.09 -7.36 15.01
N ASN A 49 17.61 -8.56 15.30
CA ASN A 49 17.49 -9.69 14.38
C ASN A 49 16.04 -10.18 14.27
N GLU A 50 15.32 -10.28 15.38
CA GLU A 50 13.90 -10.65 15.36
C GLU A 50 13.03 -9.54 14.76
N ALA A 51 13.27 -8.29 15.13
CA ALA A 51 12.58 -7.13 14.57
C ALA A 51 12.74 -7.04 13.04
N LYS A 52 13.94 -7.31 12.53
CA LYS A 52 14.22 -7.29 11.09
C LYS A 52 13.38 -8.32 10.32
N LYS A 53 13.17 -9.52 10.87
CA LYS A 53 12.33 -10.54 10.22
C LYS A 53 10.90 -10.02 10.04
N VAL A 54 10.32 -9.53 11.13
CA VAL A 54 8.94 -8.98 11.15
C VAL A 54 8.81 -7.77 10.22
N ASP A 55 9.75 -6.84 10.26
CA ASP A 55 9.70 -5.65 9.40
C ASP A 55 9.85 -6.00 7.92
N THR A 56 10.69 -6.98 7.60
CA THR A 56 10.90 -7.43 6.21
C THR A 56 9.63 -8.06 5.66
N GLU A 57 8.98 -8.92 6.45
CA GLU A 57 7.68 -9.53 6.10
C GLU A 57 6.62 -8.45 5.88
N LEU A 58 6.48 -7.51 6.83
CA LEU A 58 5.51 -6.42 6.76
C LEU A 58 5.69 -5.53 5.52
N VAL A 59 6.94 -5.12 5.24
CA VAL A 59 7.27 -4.30 4.07
C VAL A 59 6.99 -5.05 2.77
N ASN A 60 7.33 -6.33 2.71
CA ASN A 60 7.09 -7.16 1.53
C ASN A 60 5.59 -7.33 1.27
N ASP A 61 4.80 -7.61 2.31
CA ASP A 61 3.35 -7.77 2.21
C ASP A 61 2.68 -6.48 1.73
N TRP A 62 3.04 -5.33 2.32
CA TRP A 62 2.52 -4.04 1.88
C TRP A 62 2.90 -3.73 0.43
N ARG A 63 4.17 -3.92 0.04
CA ARG A 63 4.61 -3.69 -1.35
C ARG A 63 3.86 -4.62 -2.31
N ALA A 64 3.72 -5.90 -1.98
CA ALA A 64 3.01 -6.86 -2.83
C ALA A 64 1.54 -6.47 -3.00
N SER A 65 0.85 -6.15 -1.90
CA SER A 65 -0.55 -5.71 -1.91
C SER A 65 -0.74 -4.43 -2.73
N LEU A 66 0.08 -3.41 -2.48
CA LEU A 66 -0.03 -2.11 -3.18
C LEU A 66 0.26 -2.25 -4.69
N ASN A 67 1.26 -3.04 -5.07
CA ASN A 67 1.55 -3.31 -6.48
C ASN A 67 0.42 -4.07 -7.17
N SER A 68 -0.21 -5.03 -6.47
CA SER A 68 -1.39 -5.74 -6.99
C SER A 68 -2.58 -4.80 -7.22
N LEU A 69 -2.84 -3.89 -6.27
CA LEU A 69 -3.89 -2.86 -6.40
C LEU A 69 -3.63 -1.95 -7.61
N LEU A 70 -2.40 -1.51 -7.82
CA LEU A 70 -2.03 -0.68 -8.97
C LEU A 70 -2.24 -1.40 -10.30
N LEU A 71 -1.84 -2.67 -10.39
CA LEU A 71 -2.06 -3.48 -11.58
C LEU A 71 -3.56 -3.62 -11.88
N PHE A 72 -4.37 -3.92 -10.85
CA PHE A 72 -5.82 -4.01 -10.99
C PHE A 72 -6.42 -2.69 -11.46
N ALA A 73 -6.06 -1.57 -10.81
CA ALA A 73 -6.57 -0.25 -11.17
C ALA A 73 -6.25 0.13 -12.62
N ALA A 74 -5.04 -0.17 -13.09
CA ALA A 74 -4.61 0.12 -14.47
C ALA A 74 -5.42 -0.69 -15.50
N ILE A 75 -5.57 -2.01 -15.29
CA ILE A 75 -6.35 -2.87 -16.19
C ILE A 75 -7.82 -2.46 -16.17
N PHE A 76 -8.36 -2.21 -14.98
CA PHE A 76 -9.74 -1.78 -14.80
C PHE A 76 -10.02 -0.44 -15.51
N ALA A 77 -9.12 0.54 -15.37
CA ALA A 77 -9.24 1.82 -16.07
C ALA A 77 -9.21 1.65 -17.60
N ALA A 78 -8.35 0.77 -18.13
CA ALA A 78 -8.28 0.48 -19.56
C ALA A 78 -9.59 -0.12 -20.09
N VAL A 79 -10.14 -1.11 -19.38
CA VAL A 79 -11.42 -1.74 -19.73
C VAL A 79 -12.57 -0.73 -19.62
N LEU A 80 -12.63 0.03 -18.53
CA LEU A 80 -13.66 1.05 -18.28
C LEU A 80 -13.67 2.16 -19.33
N THR A 81 -12.48 2.54 -19.84
CA THR A 81 -12.36 3.58 -20.87
C THR A 81 -13.11 3.22 -22.16
N ALA A 82 -13.12 1.94 -22.56
CA ALA A 82 -13.88 1.51 -23.73
C ALA A 82 -15.40 1.72 -23.55
N PHE A 83 -15.92 1.43 -22.36
CA PHE A 83 -17.33 1.67 -22.04
C PHE A 83 -17.65 3.17 -21.98
N ILE A 84 -16.75 4.00 -21.41
CA ILE A 84 -16.92 5.46 -21.36
C ILE A 84 -16.95 6.07 -22.76
N ILE A 85 -16.06 5.64 -23.67
CA ILE A 85 -16.01 6.14 -25.05
C ILE A 85 -17.34 5.92 -25.77
N GLU A 86 -18.01 4.81 -25.49
CA GLU A 86 -19.27 4.48 -26.13
C GLU A 86 -20.46 5.12 -25.39
N SER A 87 -20.48 5.09 -24.06
CA SER A 87 -21.57 5.67 -23.26
C SER A 87 -21.64 7.19 -23.38
N LYS A 88 -20.52 7.88 -23.58
CA LYS A 88 -20.51 9.35 -23.70
C LYS A 88 -21.27 9.83 -24.94
N LYS A 89 -21.36 9.00 -25.99
CA LYS A 89 -22.12 9.32 -27.21
C LYS A 89 -23.60 9.53 -26.90
N MET A 90 -24.12 8.95 -25.82
CA MET A 90 -25.49 9.18 -25.36
C MET A 90 -25.73 10.58 -24.78
N LEU A 91 -24.65 11.33 -24.45
CA LEU A 91 -24.72 12.75 -24.05
C LEU A 91 -24.48 13.71 -25.21
N GLU A 92 -24.25 13.20 -26.42
CA GLU A 92 -24.05 14.00 -27.61
C GLU A 92 -25.25 13.81 -28.54
N GLN A 93 -25.62 14.87 -29.25
CA GLN A 93 -26.67 14.78 -30.26
C GLN A 93 -26.19 13.91 -31.42
N ASP A 94 -26.96 12.87 -31.78
CA ASP A 94 -26.61 12.00 -32.90
C ASP A 94 -26.64 12.78 -34.23
N PRO A 95 -25.48 12.96 -34.91
CA PRO A 95 -25.43 13.68 -36.19
C PRO A 95 -26.28 13.02 -37.26
N ASN A 96 -26.46 11.69 -37.20
CA ASN A 96 -27.27 10.96 -38.17
C ASN A 96 -28.76 11.24 -37.96
N ALA A 97 -29.21 11.31 -36.70
CA ALA A 97 -30.58 11.69 -36.38
C ALA A 97 -30.90 13.12 -36.83
N VAL A 98 -29.97 14.06 -36.63
CA VAL A 98 -30.12 15.45 -37.13
C VAL A 98 -30.18 15.48 -38.65
N MET A 99 -29.28 14.76 -39.33
CA MET A 99 -29.30 14.67 -40.79
C MET A 99 -30.60 14.08 -41.32
N MET A 100 -31.12 13.03 -40.67
CA MET A 100 -32.37 12.39 -41.06
C MET A 100 -33.58 13.33 -40.86
N ASP A 101 -33.62 14.08 -39.76
CA ASP A 101 -34.66 15.09 -39.50
C ASP A 101 -34.62 16.22 -40.54
N VAL A 102 -33.43 16.73 -40.87
CA VAL A 102 -33.24 17.72 -41.95
C VAL A 102 -33.74 17.17 -43.29
N MET A 103 -33.38 15.92 -43.62
CA MET A 103 -33.76 15.30 -44.89
C MET A 103 -35.28 15.10 -45.00
N ILE A 104 -35.93 14.61 -43.93
CA ILE A 104 -37.39 14.45 -43.88
C ILE A 104 -38.08 15.81 -44.04
N ARG A 105 -37.61 16.84 -43.33
CA ARG A 105 -38.15 18.20 -43.45
C ARG A 105 -37.95 18.77 -44.85
N PHE A 106 -36.80 18.57 -45.46
CA PHE A 106 -36.52 19.02 -46.82
C PHE A 106 -37.44 18.33 -47.84
N THR A 107 -37.58 17.01 -47.77
CA THR A 107 -38.48 16.25 -48.66
C THR A 107 -39.95 16.69 -48.49
N ASN A 108 -40.42 16.89 -47.26
CA ASN A 108 -41.79 17.35 -47.00
C ASN A 108 -42.02 18.78 -47.51
N ASN A 109 -41.06 19.69 -47.31
CA ASN A 109 -41.11 21.05 -47.85
C ASN A 109 -41.20 21.05 -49.38
N ALA A 110 -40.36 20.25 -50.04
CA ALA A 110 -40.36 20.11 -51.49
C ALA A 110 -41.68 19.52 -52.01
N ALA A 111 -42.25 18.52 -51.33
CA ALA A 111 -43.52 17.89 -51.71
C ALA A 111 -44.74 18.82 -51.53
N ASN A 112 -44.77 19.63 -50.45
CA ASN A 112 -45.87 20.54 -50.16
C ASN A 112 -45.71 21.95 -50.78
N GLY A 113 -44.60 22.23 -51.45
CA GLY A 113 -44.28 23.56 -51.98
C GLY A 113 -44.09 24.61 -50.89
N THR A 114 -43.71 24.21 -49.67
CA THR A 114 -43.46 25.10 -48.54
C THR A 114 -41.96 25.36 -48.37
N HIS A 115 -41.60 26.53 -47.85
CA HIS A 115 -40.21 26.89 -47.55
C HIS A 115 -40.05 27.21 -46.07
N ILE A 116 -40.27 26.20 -45.21
CA ILE A 116 -40.10 26.35 -43.76
C ILE A 116 -38.62 26.17 -43.42
N PRO A 117 -37.95 27.16 -42.79
CA PRO A 117 -36.56 27.05 -42.37
C PRO A 117 -36.37 25.92 -41.36
N TYR A 118 -35.25 25.19 -41.47
CA TYR A 118 -34.87 24.23 -40.45
C TYR A 118 -34.41 24.96 -39.18
N ILE A 119 -35.08 24.69 -38.06
CA ILE A 119 -34.63 25.12 -36.73
C ILE A 119 -34.21 23.86 -35.98
N PRO A 120 -32.93 23.72 -35.62
CA PRO A 120 -32.47 22.60 -34.79
C PRO A 120 -33.13 22.68 -33.42
N SER A 121 -33.58 21.54 -32.91
CA SER A 121 -34.04 21.44 -31.52
C SER A 121 -32.83 21.46 -30.58
N ASP A 122 -32.95 22.14 -29.45
CA ASP A 122 -31.98 22.05 -28.37
C ASP A 122 -31.88 20.60 -27.90
N PHE A 123 -30.65 20.09 -27.79
CA PHE A 123 -30.40 18.73 -27.36
C PHE A 123 -30.45 18.66 -25.83
N GLU A 124 -31.31 17.79 -25.32
CA GLU A 124 -31.36 17.44 -23.90
C GLU A 124 -31.02 15.96 -23.74
N ALA A 125 -29.94 15.67 -23.00
CA ALA A 125 -29.53 14.30 -22.74
C ALA A 125 -30.56 13.62 -21.82
N PRO A 126 -31.00 12.39 -22.13
CA PRO A 126 -31.97 11.72 -21.30
C PRO A 126 -31.36 11.34 -19.95
N LEU A 127 -32.17 11.41 -18.88
CA LEU A 127 -31.72 11.20 -17.49
C LEU A 127 -30.94 9.89 -17.29
N HIS A 128 -31.32 8.83 -17.99
CA HIS A 128 -30.66 7.53 -17.89
C HIS A 128 -29.24 7.56 -18.49
N ALA A 129 -29.01 8.31 -19.57
CA ALA A 129 -27.68 8.48 -20.17
C ALA A 129 -26.73 9.22 -19.23
N VAL A 130 -27.25 10.29 -18.60
CA VAL A 130 -26.51 11.04 -17.57
C VAL A 130 -26.16 10.12 -16.40
N THR A 131 -27.12 9.36 -15.89
CA THR A 131 -26.92 8.44 -14.76
C THR A 131 -25.85 7.39 -15.04
N VAL A 132 -25.92 6.72 -16.21
CA VAL A 132 -24.92 5.70 -16.62
C VAL A 132 -23.53 6.30 -16.69
N ASN A 133 -23.38 7.46 -17.32
CA ASN A 133 -22.07 8.10 -17.44
C ASN A 133 -21.55 8.58 -16.09
N CYS A 134 -22.39 9.14 -15.21
CA CYS A 134 -22.00 9.47 -13.84
C CYS A 134 -21.46 8.25 -13.10
N LEU A 135 -22.09 7.07 -13.23
CA LEU A 135 -21.61 5.83 -12.59
C LEU A 135 -20.24 5.39 -13.14
N PHE A 136 -20.04 5.45 -14.47
CA PHE A 136 -18.75 5.09 -15.07
C PHE A 136 -17.64 6.08 -14.73
N PHE A 137 -17.88 7.38 -14.80
CA PHE A 137 -16.89 8.38 -14.40
C PHE A 137 -16.59 8.32 -12.90
N ALA A 138 -17.61 8.15 -12.05
CA ALA A 138 -17.40 7.98 -10.60
C ALA A 138 -16.59 6.71 -10.29
N SER A 139 -16.87 5.61 -10.99
CA SER A 139 -16.09 4.38 -10.91
C SER A 139 -14.62 4.62 -11.29
N LEU A 140 -14.37 5.28 -12.44
CA LEU A 140 -13.01 5.59 -12.91
C LEU A 140 -12.26 6.49 -11.92
N SER A 141 -12.89 7.59 -11.49
CA SER A 141 -12.30 8.53 -10.53
C SER A 141 -11.95 7.85 -9.22
N THR A 142 -12.85 7.02 -8.69
CA THR A 142 -12.60 6.25 -7.46
C THR A 142 -11.41 5.31 -7.63
N SER A 143 -11.32 4.56 -8.74
CA SER A 143 -10.16 3.70 -9.03
C SER A 143 -8.85 4.49 -9.10
N LEU A 144 -8.85 5.66 -9.74
CA LEU A 144 -7.68 6.52 -9.84
C LEU A 144 -7.24 7.07 -8.48
N VAL A 145 -8.19 7.45 -7.61
CA VAL A 145 -7.88 7.86 -6.23
C VAL A 145 -7.23 6.71 -5.46
N ALA A 146 -7.76 5.48 -5.59
CA ALA A 146 -7.15 4.30 -4.96
C ALA A 146 -5.72 4.07 -5.47
N ALA A 147 -5.51 4.21 -6.78
CA ALA A 147 -4.20 4.04 -7.40
C ALA A 147 -3.20 5.11 -6.92
N LEU A 148 -3.59 6.39 -6.92
CA LEU A 148 -2.74 7.48 -6.42
C LEU A 148 -2.39 7.28 -4.95
N ALA A 149 -3.37 6.93 -4.11
CA ALA A 149 -3.12 6.64 -2.71
C ALA A 149 -2.22 5.40 -2.53
N SER A 150 -2.31 4.39 -3.40
CA SER A 150 -1.41 3.23 -3.40
C SER A 150 0.03 3.62 -3.74
N VAL A 151 0.24 4.54 -4.70
CA VAL A 151 1.58 5.06 -5.02
C VAL A 151 2.16 5.83 -3.83
N VAL A 152 1.37 6.68 -3.19
CA VAL A 152 1.82 7.42 -1.99
C VAL A 152 2.13 6.45 -0.85
N ALA A 153 1.31 5.42 -0.64
CA ALA A 153 1.59 4.39 0.35
C ALA A 153 2.88 3.62 0.05
N LEU A 154 3.18 3.31 -1.22
CA LEU A 154 4.46 2.71 -1.61
C LEU A 154 5.66 3.59 -1.24
N GLN A 155 5.52 4.91 -1.34
CA GLN A 155 6.56 5.84 -0.91
C GLN A 155 6.78 5.76 0.61
N TRP A 156 5.71 5.76 1.40
CA TRP A 156 5.84 5.60 2.87
C TRP A 156 6.49 4.28 3.25
N VAL A 157 6.12 3.18 2.56
CA VAL A 157 6.71 1.86 2.81
C VAL A 157 8.20 1.85 2.45
N ALA A 158 8.58 2.47 1.33
CA ALA A 158 9.98 2.60 0.93
C ALA A 158 10.80 3.46 1.89
N ASP A 159 10.21 4.55 2.40
CA ASP A 159 10.85 5.42 3.39
C ASP A 159 11.02 4.71 4.74
N TYR A 160 10.01 3.94 5.18
CA TYR A 160 10.09 3.12 6.39
C TYR A 160 11.23 2.09 6.27
N ASP A 161 11.24 1.33 5.18
CA ASP A 161 12.26 0.32 4.86
C ASP A 161 13.66 0.93 4.82
N ALA A 162 13.84 2.06 4.15
CA ALA A 162 15.10 2.79 4.12
C ALA A 162 15.53 3.29 5.52
N ALA A 163 14.58 3.74 6.36
CA ALA A 163 14.87 4.26 7.69
C ALA A 163 15.30 3.18 8.69
N ILE A 164 14.79 1.95 8.55
CA ILE A 164 15.16 0.82 9.42
C ILE A 164 16.41 0.07 8.93
N THR A 165 16.71 0.11 7.62
CA THR A 165 17.88 -0.56 7.03
C THR A 165 19.14 0.30 7.09
N ARG A 166 19.03 1.63 6.98
CA ARG A 166 20.19 2.55 7.11
C ARG A 166 20.62 2.62 8.59
N GLY A 167 21.71 1.91 8.88
CA GLY A 167 22.18 1.59 10.23
C GLY A 167 22.42 2.75 11.20
N GLY A 168 22.51 2.38 12.47
CA GLY A 168 23.01 3.17 13.59
C GLY A 168 24.35 2.59 14.07
N SER A 169 25.19 3.45 14.65
CA SER A 169 26.54 3.14 15.13
C SER A 169 26.58 1.99 16.13
N SER A 170 25.55 1.85 16.97
CA SER A 170 25.41 0.76 17.93
C SER A 170 24.12 -0.08 17.70
N PRO A 171 24.08 -1.34 18.15
CA PRO A 171 22.85 -2.15 18.17
C PRO A 171 21.69 -1.49 18.91
N GLU A 172 21.97 -0.80 20.01
CA GLU A 172 20.97 -0.08 20.79
C GLU A 172 20.36 1.09 20.01
N ASP A 173 21.18 1.89 19.32
CA ASP A 173 20.70 3.02 18.51
C ASP A 173 19.79 2.56 17.37
N ARG A 174 20.12 1.41 16.76
CA ARG A 174 19.27 0.79 15.73
C ARG A 174 17.91 0.40 16.28
N ALA A 175 17.90 -0.25 17.45
CA ALA A 175 16.68 -0.68 18.10
C ALA A 175 15.77 0.51 18.44
N LYS A 176 16.33 1.58 19.03
CA LYS A 176 15.60 2.81 19.36
C LYS A 176 15.05 3.51 18.14
N ARG A 177 15.85 3.65 17.07
CA ARG A 177 15.41 4.27 15.81
C ARG A 177 14.27 3.51 15.16
N ARG A 178 14.38 2.17 15.08
CA ARG A 178 13.33 1.30 14.55
C ARG A 178 12.06 1.44 15.36
N GLN A 179 12.16 1.40 16.69
CA GLN A 179 11.00 1.56 17.57
C GLN A 179 10.32 2.93 17.39
N PHE A 180 11.08 4.01 17.27
CA PHE A 180 10.52 5.35 17.01
C PHE A 180 9.73 5.38 15.68
N ARG A 181 10.30 4.83 14.61
CA ARG A 181 9.64 4.77 13.29
C ARG A 181 8.40 3.89 13.31
N TYR A 182 8.49 2.71 13.92
CA TYR A 182 7.36 1.78 14.06
C TYR A 182 6.23 2.37 14.91
N THR A 183 6.57 3.10 15.98
CA THR A 183 5.58 3.85 16.77
C THR A 183 4.88 4.90 15.91
N GLY A 184 5.62 5.60 15.04
CA GLY A 184 5.05 6.51 14.05
C GLY A 184 4.04 5.81 13.13
N VAL A 185 4.42 4.67 12.55
CA VAL A 185 3.56 3.82 11.69
C VAL A 185 2.25 3.43 12.39
N ILE A 186 2.31 3.04 13.66
CA ILE A 186 1.13 2.69 14.46
C ILE A 186 0.28 3.94 14.76
N SER A 187 0.90 5.01 15.27
CA SER A 187 0.18 6.24 15.65
C SER A 187 -0.52 6.90 14.47
N TRP A 188 0.07 6.80 13.28
CA TRP A 188 -0.45 7.35 12.04
C TRP A 188 -1.37 6.37 11.30
N LYS A 189 -1.55 5.16 11.83
CA LYS A 189 -2.45 4.12 11.30
C LYS A 189 -2.16 3.75 9.85
N MET A 190 -0.89 3.75 9.47
CA MET A 190 -0.47 3.45 8.09
C MET A 190 -1.01 2.10 7.60
N GLY A 191 -1.00 1.07 8.45
CA GLY A 191 -1.54 -0.24 8.13
C GLY A 191 -3.06 -0.22 7.87
N GLU A 192 -3.82 0.59 8.63
CA GLU A 192 -5.28 0.73 8.42
C GLU A 192 -5.57 1.43 7.10
N ILE A 193 -4.79 2.45 6.74
CA ILE A 193 -4.92 3.16 5.46
C ILE A 193 -4.65 2.21 4.30
N ILE A 194 -3.53 1.46 4.34
CA ILE A 194 -3.20 0.47 3.30
C ILE A 194 -4.29 -0.60 3.19
N ALA A 195 -4.85 -1.05 4.31
CA ALA A 195 -5.95 -2.02 4.33
C ALA A 195 -7.29 -1.45 3.81
N ALA A 196 -7.47 -0.13 3.78
CA ALA A 196 -8.66 0.53 3.25
C ALA A 196 -8.61 0.74 1.72
N LEU A 197 -7.42 0.78 1.11
CA LEU A 197 -7.26 0.98 -0.34
C LEU A 197 -7.98 -0.07 -1.21
N PRO A 198 -7.92 -1.38 -0.90
CA PRO A 198 -8.69 -2.39 -1.62
C PRO A 198 -10.20 -2.12 -1.58
N LEU A 199 -10.73 -1.62 -0.46
CA LEU A 199 -12.16 -1.32 -0.32
C LEU A 199 -12.62 -0.25 -1.30
N LEU A 200 -11.78 0.76 -1.53
CA LEU A 200 -12.06 1.83 -2.49
C LEU A 200 -12.09 1.31 -3.92
N LEU A 201 -11.22 0.34 -4.26
CA LEU A 201 -11.27 -0.36 -5.54
C LEU A 201 -12.50 -1.26 -5.67
N TYR A 202 -12.89 -2.01 -4.64
CA TYR A 202 -14.12 -2.80 -4.68
C TYR A 202 -15.36 -1.91 -4.86
N PHE A 203 -15.40 -0.76 -4.19
CA PHE A 203 -16.47 0.22 -4.39
C PHE A 203 -16.52 0.72 -5.84
N SER A 204 -15.36 1.00 -6.45
CA SER A 204 -15.26 1.35 -7.87
C SER A 204 -15.81 0.25 -8.80
N VAL A 205 -15.50 -1.02 -8.52
CA VAL A 205 -16.02 -2.17 -9.30
C VAL A 205 -17.54 -2.30 -9.17
N ILE A 206 -18.09 -2.09 -7.98
CA ILE A 206 -19.54 -2.10 -7.75
C ILE A 206 -20.23 -1.01 -8.56
N LEU A 207 -19.69 0.22 -8.56
CA LEU A 207 -20.20 1.32 -9.38
C LEU A 207 -20.16 0.99 -10.87
N PHE A 208 -19.10 0.34 -11.34
CA PHE A 208 -18.99 -0.10 -12.73
C PHE A 208 -20.05 -1.12 -13.10
N PHE A 209 -20.24 -2.18 -12.30
CA PHE A 209 -21.28 -3.17 -12.58
C PHE A 209 -22.68 -2.57 -12.49
N ALA A 210 -22.94 -1.65 -11.56
CA ALA A 210 -24.21 -0.93 -11.49
C ALA A 210 -24.48 -0.14 -12.79
N GLY A 211 -23.49 0.62 -13.26
CA GLY A 211 -23.57 1.34 -14.54
C GLY A 211 -23.76 0.41 -15.73
N LEU A 212 -23.02 -0.71 -15.77
CA LEU A 212 -23.06 -1.68 -16.86
C LEU A 212 -24.42 -2.39 -16.92
N ILE A 213 -24.97 -2.82 -15.79
CA ILE A 213 -26.30 -3.45 -15.73
C ILE A 213 -27.37 -2.46 -16.18
N LEU A 214 -27.33 -1.22 -15.68
CA LEU A 214 -28.28 -0.19 -16.07
C LEU A 214 -28.23 0.06 -17.58
N TRP A 215 -27.03 0.22 -18.13
CA TRP A 215 -26.83 0.49 -19.55
C TRP A 215 -27.28 -0.68 -20.43
N MET A 216 -26.87 -1.90 -20.10
CA MET A 216 -27.26 -3.09 -20.86
C MET A 216 -28.76 -3.35 -20.79
N ARG A 217 -29.41 -3.03 -19.66
CA ARG A 217 -30.88 -3.11 -19.56
C ARG A 217 -31.60 -2.11 -20.47
N ILE A 218 -31.03 -0.91 -20.66
CA ILE A 218 -31.57 0.10 -21.57
C ILE A 218 -31.43 -0.35 -23.03
N LEU A 219 -30.30 -0.96 -23.38
CA LEU A 219 -30.06 -1.48 -24.73
C LEU A 219 -30.90 -2.72 -25.04
N HIS A 220 -30.86 -3.73 -24.17
CA HIS A 220 -31.63 -4.96 -24.35
C HIS A 220 -31.79 -5.71 -23.02
N TYR A 221 -33.04 -5.94 -22.60
CA TYR A 221 -33.37 -6.55 -21.31
C TYR A 221 -32.63 -7.88 -21.04
N THR A 222 -32.58 -8.78 -22.03
CA THR A 222 -31.91 -10.09 -21.90
C THR A 222 -30.41 -9.96 -21.65
N VAL A 223 -29.74 -9.00 -22.32
CA VAL A 223 -28.28 -8.80 -22.15
C VAL A 223 -28.01 -8.23 -20.76
N GLY A 224 -28.84 -7.28 -20.31
CA GLY A 224 -28.78 -6.77 -18.95
C GLY A 224 -28.92 -7.87 -17.89
N LEU A 225 -29.81 -8.85 -18.12
CA LEU A 225 -29.99 -9.99 -17.22
C LEU A 225 -28.78 -10.92 -17.20
N VAL A 226 -28.15 -11.19 -18.35
CA VAL A 226 -26.91 -11.98 -18.44
C VAL A 226 -25.79 -11.31 -17.63
N VAL A 227 -25.61 -10.00 -17.81
CA VAL A 227 -24.59 -9.23 -17.05
C VAL A 227 -24.89 -9.21 -15.56
N ALA A 228 -26.16 -9.02 -15.17
CA ALA A 228 -26.58 -9.06 -13.77
C ALA A 228 -26.36 -10.45 -13.15
N GLY A 229 -26.63 -11.53 -13.89
CA GLY A 229 -26.35 -12.90 -13.47
C GLY A 229 -24.87 -13.14 -13.25
N GLY A 230 -24.02 -12.66 -14.17
CA GLY A 230 -22.55 -12.73 -14.01
C GLY A 230 -22.03 -11.97 -12.78
N ALA A 231 -22.51 -10.73 -12.58
CA ALA A 231 -22.17 -9.93 -11.40
C ALA A 231 -22.66 -10.58 -10.10
N GLY A 232 -23.88 -11.14 -10.11
CA GLY A 232 -24.46 -11.86 -8.98
C GLY A 232 -23.68 -13.13 -8.63
N LEU A 233 -23.26 -13.90 -9.63
CA LEU A 233 -22.42 -15.09 -9.43
C LEU A 233 -21.07 -14.71 -8.82
N ALA A 234 -20.41 -13.67 -9.35
CA ALA A 234 -19.16 -13.17 -8.80
C ALA A 234 -19.31 -12.72 -7.33
N GLY A 235 -20.40 -11.99 -7.02
CA GLY A 235 -20.73 -11.60 -5.66
C GLY A 235 -21.00 -12.79 -4.73
N LEU A 236 -21.71 -13.81 -5.23
CA LEU A 236 -22.00 -15.02 -4.49
C LEU A 236 -20.74 -15.85 -4.18
N PHE A 237 -19.72 -15.80 -5.03
CA PHE A 237 -18.44 -16.43 -4.70
C PHE A 237 -17.61 -15.57 -3.73
N TYR A 238 -17.59 -14.25 -3.95
CA TYR A 238 -16.71 -13.35 -3.21
C TYR A 238 -17.16 -13.14 -1.76
N VAL A 239 -18.45 -12.85 -1.53
CA VAL A 239 -18.97 -12.48 -0.19
C VAL A 239 -18.87 -13.63 0.83
N PRO A 240 -19.24 -14.88 0.50
CA PRO A 240 -19.10 -16.00 1.44
C PRO A 240 -17.64 -16.37 1.65
N MET A 241 -16.79 -16.27 0.62
CA MET A 241 -15.36 -16.57 0.78
C MET A 241 -14.69 -15.57 1.73
N ASP A 242 -15.01 -14.28 1.58
CA ASP A 242 -14.48 -13.24 2.47
C ASP A 242 -15.07 -13.37 3.90
N LEU A 243 -16.34 -13.74 4.02
CA LEU A 243 -16.99 -14.00 5.32
C LEU A 243 -16.47 -15.27 6.01
N LEU A 244 -16.21 -16.35 5.26
CA LEU A 244 -15.62 -17.59 5.76
C LEU A 244 -14.16 -17.39 6.16
N LEU A 245 -13.40 -16.62 5.39
CA LEU A 245 -12.02 -16.28 5.73
C LEU A 245 -11.97 -15.39 6.99
N ARG A 246 -12.85 -14.39 7.08
CA ARG A 246 -12.93 -13.51 8.26
C ARG A 246 -13.42 -14.26 9.51
N SER A 247 -14.41 -15.13 9.37
CA SER A 247 -14.92 -15.95 10.49
C SER A 247 -13.91 -17.00 10.96
N SER A 248 -13.16 -17.63 10.06
CA SER A 248 -12.07 -18.55 10.44
C SER A 248 -10.90 -17.83 11.12
N HIS A 249 -10.53 -16.63 10.66
CA HIS A 249 -9.54 -15.79 11.35
C HIS A 249 -9.99 -15.38 12.75
N LEU A 250 -11.25 -14.94 12.91
CA LEU A 250 -11.85 -14.62 14.22
C LEU A 250 -11.87 -15.84 15.14
N THR A 251 -12.25 -17.01 14.63
CA THR A 251 -12.31 -18.25 15.40
C THR A 251 -10.92 -18.72 15.84
N LEU A 252 -9.91 -18.61 14.95
CA LEU A 252 -8.51 -18.90 15.29
C LEU A 252 -7.96 -17.93 16.34
N VAL A 253 -8.21 -16.63 16.21
CA VAL A 253 -7.77 -15.63 17.18
C VAL A 253 -8.44 -15.85 18.55
N VAL A 254 -9.74 -16.11 18.59
CA VAL A 254 -10.47 -16.42 19.83
C VAL A 254 -9.97 -17.73 20.44
N SER A 255 -9.71 -18.75 19.63
CA SER A 255 -9.16 -20.03 20.10
C SER A 255 -7.75 -19.89 20.68
N LEU A 256 -6.86 -19.14 20.01
CA LEU A 256 -5.51 -18.87 20.48
C LEU A 256 -5.50 -17.98 21.75
N CYS A 257 -6.37 -16.97 21.80
CA CYS A 257 -6.52 -16.10 22.98
C CYS A 257 -7.11 -16.87 24.18
N GLY A 258 -8.09 -17.74 23.94
CA GLY A 258 -8.65 -18.64 24.95
C GLY A 258 -7.64 -19.68 25.46
N ARG A 259 -6.72 -20.14 24.61
CA ARG A 259 -5.61 -21.04 25.01
C ARG A 259 -4.56 -20.34 25.87
N SER A 260 -4.32 -19.05 25.64
CA SER A 260 -3.45 -18.19 26.46
C SER A 260 -4.04 -17.93 27.85
N ALA A 261 -5.36 -17.75 27.95
CA ALA A 261 -6.07 -17.45 29.20
C ALA A 261 -6.46 -18.69 30.04
N SER A 262 -6.10 -19.91 29.63
CA SER A 262 -6.41 -21.13 30.38
C SER A 262 -5.64 -21.18 31.71
N PRO A 263 -6.31 -21.40 32.87
CA PRO A 263 -5.69 -21.34 34.20
C PRO A 263 -4.53 -22.32 34.42
N ASN A 264 -4.41 -23.37 33.60
CA ASN A 264 -3.29 -24.32 33.64
C ASN A 264 -1.96 -23.73 33.14
N ASN A 265 -1.99 -22.67 32.32
CA ASN A 265 -0.78 -21.96 31.86
C ASN A 265 -0.36 -20.85 32.84
N LEU A 266 -1.31 -20.29 33.59
CA LEU A 266 -1.05 -19.35 34.69
C LEU A 266 -0.39 -20.04 35.90
N SER A 267 -0.74 -21.30 36.19
CA SER A 267 -0.10 -22.06 37.28
C SER A 267 1.37 -22.43 37.00
N MET A 268 1.80 -22.47 35.73
CA MET A 268 3.21 -22.66 35.38
C MET A 268 4.02 -21.36 35.48
N ALA A 269 3.42 -20.20 35.19
CA ALA A 269 4.07 -18.90 35.34
C ALA A 269 4.31 -18.54 36.83
N GLU A 270 3.42 -18.98 37.73
CA GLU A 270 3.56 -18.74 39.17
C GLU A 270 4.59 -19.67 39.85
N GLN A 271 5.00 -20.77 39.20
CA GLN A 271 6.04 -21.67 39.72
C GLN A 271 7.48 -21.20 39.43
N VAL A 272 7.68 -20.16 38.62
CA VAL A 272 9.02 -19.64 38.25
C VAL A 272 9.37 -18.33 38.97
N ALA A 273 8.48 -17.79 39.81
CA ALA A 273 8.78 -16.61 40.61
C ALA A 273 9.72 -16.95 41.80
N PRO A 274 10.93 -16.37 41.90
CA PRO A 274 11.80 -16.58 43.04
C PRO A 274 11.18 -15.95 44.29
N ARG A 275 11.09 -16.72 45.39
CA ARG A 275 10.63 -16.23 46.69
C ARG A 275 11.55 -15.10 47.18
N PRO A 276 11.01 -14.01 47.77
CA PRO A 276 11.84 -13.01 48.42
C PRO A 276 12.58 -13.64 49.60
N SER A 277 13.90 -13.67 49.53
CA SER A 277 14.78 -14.05 50.62
C SER A 277 14.67 -13.01 51.74
N SER A 278 14.21 -13.44 52.90
CA SER A 278 14.34 -12.73 54.17
C SER A 278 15.83 -12.57 54.52
N CYS A 279 16.31 -11.32 54.58
CA CYS A 279 17.58 -11.00 55.25
C CYS A 279 17.36 -10.89 56.76
N PRO A 280 18.29 -11.41 57.60
CA PRO A 280 18.33 -11.15 59.03
C PRO A 280 18.77 -9.72 59.35
#